data_AF-A0A3M1MDS9-F1
#
_entry.id   AF-A0A3M1MDS9-F1
#
_cell.length_a   1.000
_cell.length_b   1.000
_cell.length_c   1.000
_cell.angle_alpha   90.00
_cell.angle_beta   90.00
_cell.angle_gamma   90.00
#
_symmetry.space_group_name_H-M   'P 1'
#
loop_
_entity.id
_entity.type
_entity.pdbx_description
1 polymer ?
#
loop_
_entity_poly.entity_id
_entity_poly.type
_entity_poly.pdbx_seq_one_letter_code
_entity_poly.pdbx_strand_id
1 'polypeptide(L)'
;MLLPYTQQRQGRRDDSLPSCSRKQKLLPSMQPKTTIAQYVLDQLDAHEGAAPVAKLAEVLSTATAADLVAVVEGIAQRPVDRAAVGPLVRMAQHVAARIRALRGSGEDRNLAEDQRLSDALVACYRATAQPAPEAAGHFLQALVEQGTRESIATVASLLLSLPPDDWKVVGIGLGPLWRADATILQEVFTPLVGSPLQPSVLAVLLDLANYCVRTQRLETHPWHQHAEALARMLSGLTAQLERMQANPAQFGESVEEVQQQLADALALVVGLCDALGLIGDQRAVGALEGAMELAHRRIQTEAAAALARMGVA
;
A
#
# COMPACT_ATOMS: atom_id res chain seq x y z
N MET A 1 34.11 38.26 -25.66
CA MET A 1 35.41 37.74 -26.16
C MET A 1 35.08 36.48 -26.94
N LEU A 2 34.87 36.66 -28.25
CA LEU A 2 34.38 35.67 -29.21
C LEU A 2 35.53 35.39 -30.18
N LEU A 3 35.83 34.12 -30.43
CA LEU A 3 36.59 33.71 -31.61
C LEU A 3 35.85 32.56 -32.30
N PRO A 4 35.65 32.63 -33.64
CA PRO A 4 34.95 31.63 -34.42
C PRO A 4 35.92 30.62 -35.04
N TYR A 5 35.44 29.41 -35.32
CA TYR A 5 36.11 28.50 -36.24
C TYR A 5 35.09 27.94 -37.23
N THR A 6 35.23 28.34 -38.48
CA THR A 6 34.57 27.77 -39.65
C THR A 6 35.63 27.02 -40.45
N GLN A 7 35.34 25.78 -40.84
CA GLN A 7 35.67 25.16 -42.14
C GLN A 7 35.06 23.75 -42.14
N GLN A 8 33.96 23.52 -42.87
CA GLN A 8 33.93 23.06 -44.27
C GLN A 8 34.76 21.78 -44.53
N ARG A 9 34.08 20.64 -44.63
CA ARG A 9 34.42 19.58 -45.58
C ARG A 9 33.16 18.85 -46.04
N GLN A 10 32.83 19.07 -47.31
CA GLN A 10 31.92 18.25 -48.10
C GLN A 10 32.56 16.88 -48.38
N GLY A 11 31.74 15.83 -48.30
CA GLY A 11 32.09 14.49 -48.74
C GLY A 11 30.82 13.67 -48.92
N ARG A 12 30.23 13.76 -50.12
CA ARG A 12 29.25 12.80 -50.64
C ARG A 12 29.84 11.38 -50.60
N ARG A 13 29.07 10.40 -50.14
CA ARG A 13 29.08 9.01 -50.65
C ARG A 13 27.83 8.25 -50.16
N ASP A 14 27.06 7.85 -51.15
CA ASP A 14 26.27 6.63 -51.32
C ASP A 14 25.18 6.24 -50.32
N ASP A 15 23.96 6.47 -50.79
CA ASP A 15 22.72 5.81 -50.45
C ASP A 15 22.78 4.30 -50.75
N SER A 16 22.78 3.47 -49.69
CA SER A 16 22.18 2.13 -49.72
C SER A 16 22.05 1.58 -48.30
N LEU A 17 20.97 1.94 -47.61
CA LEU A 17 20.56 1.27 -46.38
C LEU A 17 19.81 -0.03 -46.73
N PRO A 18 20.14 -1.17 -46.11
CA PRO A 18 19.37 -2.40 -46.30
C PRO A 18 18.02 -2.27 -45.60
N SER A 19 16.96 -2.59 -46.35
CA SER A 19 15.58 -2.68 -45.84
C SER A 19 15.50 -3.75 -44.74
N CYS A 20 15.54 -3.31 -43.49
CA CYS A 20 15.28 -4.17 -42.34
C CYS A 20 13.77 -4.43 -42.28
N SER A 21 13.32 -5.49 -42.96
CA SER A 21 11.97 -6.03 -42.84
C SER A 21 11.73 -6.40 -41.38
N ARG A 22 11.05 -5.49 -40.66
CA ARG A 22 10.54 -5.70 -39.30
C ARG A 22 9.54 -6.85 -39.39
N LYS A 23 10.00 -8.07 -39.14
CA LYS A 23 9.14 -9.25 -38.94
C LYS A 23 8.23 -8.91 -37.76
N GLN A 24 7.01 -8.50 -38.07
CA GLN A 24 5.86 -8.54 -37.18
C GLN A 24 5.77 -10.00 -36.71
N LYS A 25 6.29 -10.28 -35.52
CA LYS A 25 6.05 -11.57 -34.85
C LYS A 25 4.55 -11.60 -34.58
N LEU A 26 3.80 -12.22 -35.48
CA LEU A 26 2.43 -12.64 -35.25
C LEU A 26 2.41 -13.40 -33.92
N LEU A 27 1.56 -12.92 -33.01
CA LEU A 27 1.13 -13.65 -31.83
C LEU A 27 0.75 -15.08 -32.23
N PRO A 28 1.12 -16.12 -31.46
CA PRO A 28 0.71 -17.48 -31.76
C PRO A 28 -0.81 -17.53 -31.86
N SER A 29 -1.32 -18.13 -32.94
CA SER A 29 -2.76 -18.30 -33.17
C SER A 29 -3.39 -18.95 -31.94
N MET A 30 -4.24 -18.21 -31.23
CA MET A 30 -4.99 -18.72 -30.10
C MET A 30 -5.95 -19.82 -30.59
N GLN A 31 -5.79 -21.00 -29.99
CA GLN A 31 -6.79 -22.07 -29.93
C GLN A 31 -8.13 -21.50 -29.37
N PRO A 32 -9.29 -22.16 -29.55
CA PRO A 32 -10.60 -21.50 -29.57
C PRO A 32 -10.90 -20.67 -28.31
N LYS A 33 -11.22 -19.37 -28.52
CA LYS A 33 -11.67 -18.33 -27.58
C LYS A 33 -11.50 -18.63 -26.07
N THR A 34 -10.27 -18.83 -25.60
CA THR A 34 -9.97 -18.75 -24.16
C THR A 34 -10.27 -17.31 -23.70
N THR A 35 -11.14 -17.15 -22.71
CA THR A 35 -11.41 -15.82 -22.12
C THR A 35 -10.16 -15.32 -21.37
N ILE A 36 -10.05 -14.01 -21.17
CA ILE A 36 -8.95 -13.43 -20.37
C ILE A 36 -8.93 -14.08 -18.98
N ALA A 37 -10.11 -14.22 -18.36
CA ALA A 37 -10.24 -14.88 -17.06
C ALA A 37 -9.72 -16.32 -17.08
N GLN A 38 -10.15 -17.15 -18.03
CA GLN A 38 -9.67 -18.53 -18.10
C GLN A 38 -8.15 -18.59 -18.29
N TYR A 39 -7.61 -17.78 -19.21
CA TYR A 39 -6.16 -17.73 -19.44
C TYR A 39 -5.40 -17.38 -18.16
N VAL A 40 -5.84 -16.34 -17.46
CA VAL A 40 -5.23 -15.84 -16.23
C VAL A 40 -5.24 -16.90 -15.14
N LEU A 41 -6.38 -17.58 -14.98
CA LEU A 41 -6.58 -18.61 -13.98
C LEU A 41 -5.75 -19.87 -14.28
N ASP A 42 -5.67 -20.29 -15.55
CA ASP A 42 -4.80 -21.39 -15.96
C ASP A 42 -3.33 -21.11 -15.66
N GLN A 43 -2.89 -19.84 -15.74
CA GLN A 43 -1.52 -19.47 -15.36
C GLN A 43 -1.28 -19.52 -13.85
N LEU A 44 -2.32 -19.32 -13.04
CA LEU A 44 -2.22 -19.42 -11.58
C LEU A 44 -2.08 -20.90 -11.15
N ASP A 45 -2.80 -21.79 -11.84
CA ASP A 45 -2.83 -23.23 -11.55
C ASP A 45 -1.57 -23.95 -12.11
N ALA A 46 -0.84 -23.34 -13.05
CA ALA A 46 0.41 -23.89 -13.59
C ALA A 46 1.58 -23.76 -12.60
N HIS A 47 1.76 -24.77 -11.75
CA HIS A 47 2.83 -24.83 -10.73
C HIS A 47 4.26 -24.83 -11.30
N GLU A 48 4.46 -25.32 -12.53
CA GLU A 48 5.73 -25.31 -13.25
C GLU A 48 5.52 -24.78 -14.68
N GLY A 49 6.24 -23.72 -15.06
CA GLY A 49 6.16 -23.15 -16.41
C GLY A 49 5.11 -22.06 -16.63
N ALA A 50 4.65 -21.41 -15.55
CA ALA A 50 3.82 -20.20 -15.64
C ALA A 50 4.36 -19.23 -16.70
N ALA A 51 3.46 -18.65 -17.50
CA ALA A 51 3.83 -17.67 -18.51
C ALA A 51 4.72 -16.59 -17.91
N PRO A 52 5.69 -16.04 -18.67
CA PRO A 52 6.52 -14.95 -18.20
C PRO A 52 5.63 -13.85 -17.63
N VAL A 53 5.99 -13.30 -16.46
CA VAL A 53 5.24 -12.24 -15.77
C VAL A 53 4.83 -11.12 -16.74
N ALA A 54 5.67 -10.80 -17.72
CA ALA A 54 5.40 -9.85 -18.79
C ALA A 54 4.14 -10.16 -19.61
N LYS A 55 3.86 -11.43 -19.92
CA LYS A 55 2.69 -11.85 -20.71
C LYS A 55 1.39 -11.74 -19.91
N LEU A 56 1.43 -12.05 -18.61
CA LEU A 56 0.28 -11.86 -17.72
C LEU A 56 -0.07 -10.37 -17.58
N ALA A 57 0.95 -9.52 -17.40
CA ALA A 57 0.78 -8.08 -17.36
C ALA A 57 0.17 -7.53 -18.66
N GLU A 58 0.65 -8.00 -19.82
CA GLU A 58 0.12 -7.62 -21.13
C GLU A 58 -1.36 -7.99 -21.28
N VAL A 59 -1.75 -9.23 -20.93
CA VAL A 59 -3.14 -9.69 -21.02
C VAL A 59 -4.05 -8.88 -20.09
N LEU A 60 -3.66 -8.71 -18.82
CA LEU A 60 -4.47 -7.95 -17.86
C LEU A 60 -4.54 -6.46 -18.19
N SER A 61 -3.55 -5.90 -18.88
CA SER A 61 -3.58 -4.49 -19.31
C SER A 61 -4.75 -4.20 -20.26
N THR A 62 -5.25 -5.22 -20.96
CA THR A 62 -6.40 -5.13 -21.88
C THR A 62 -7.72 -5.60 -21.28
N ALA A 63 -7.72 -6.12 -20.04
CA ALA A 63 -8.91 -6.67 -19.40
C ALA A 63 -9.98 -5.59 -19.18
N THR A 64 -11.24 -5.90 -19.48
CA THR A 64 -12.40 -5.05 -19.15
C THR A 64 -12.77 -5.18 -17.67
N ALA A 65 -13.69 -4.36 -17.17
CA ALA A 65 -14.25 -4.51 -15.82
C ALA A 65 -14.86 -5.91 -15.61
N ALA A 66 -15.63 -6.40 -16.59
CA ALA A 66 -16.21 -7.74 -16.55
C ALA A 66 -15.15 -8.86 -16.52
N ASP A 67 -14.05 -8.71 -17.28
CA ASP A 67 -12.93 -9.66 -17.23
C ASP A 67 -12.28 -9.68 -15.85
N LEU A 68 -12.10 -8.51 -15.22
CA LEU A 68 -11.54 -8.42 -13.87
C LEU A 68 -12.45 -9.06 -12.83
N VAL A 69 -13.77 -8.85 -12.90
CA VAL A 69 -14.75 -9.52 -12.02
C VAL A 69 -14.56 -11.04 -12.13
N ALA A 70 -14.55 -11.58 -13.35
CA ALA A 70 -14.39 -13.02 -13.57
C ALA A 70 -13.03 -13.55 -13.08
N VAL A 71 -11.94 -12.79 -13.26
CA VAL A 71 -10.62 -13.15 -12.72
C VAL A 71 -10.65 -13.22 -11.19
N VAL A 72 -11.16 -12.17 -10.53
CA VAL A 72 -11.14 -12.06 -9.07
C VAL A 72 -12.10 -13.08 -8.43
N GLU A 73 -13.30 -13.28 -8.98
CA GLU A 73 -14.22 -14.33 -8.54
C GLU A 73 -13.57 -15.72 -8.66
N GLY A 74 -12.85 -15.97 -9.77
CA GLY A 74 -12.11 -17.21 -9.96
C GLY A 74 -10.97 -17.41 -8.95
N ILE A 75 -10.26 -16.35 -8.58
CA ILE A 75 -9.22 -16.40 -7.54
C ILE A 75 -9.85 -16.69 -6.17
N ALA A 76 -10.95 -16.02 -5.82
CA ALA A 76 -11.62 -16.18 -4.53
C ALA A 76 -12.11 -17.60 -4.25
N GLN A 77 -12.39 -18.38 -5.31
CA GLN A 77 -12.86 -19.76 -5.22
C GLN A 77 -11.73 -20.79 -5.13
N ARG A 78 -10.47 -20.38 -5.28
CA ARG A 78 -9.31 -21.30 -5.27
C ARG A 78 -8.72 -21.46 -3.87
N PRO A 79 -8.29 -22.67 -3.50
CA PRO A 79 -7.47 -22.83 -2.32
C PRO A 79 -6.11 -22.15 -2.54
N VAL A 80 -5.63 -21.43 -1.53
CA VAL A 80 -4.29 -20.82 -1.55
C VAL A 80 -3.30 -21.84 -1.02
N ASP A 81 -2.58 -22.51 -1.91
CA ASP A 81 -1.47 -23.38 -1.54
C ASP A 81 -0.15 -22.60 -1.48
N ARG A 82 0.87 -23.18 -0.84
CA ARG A 82 2.18 -22.51 -0.69
C ARG A 82 2.87 -22.24 -2.03
N ALA A 83 2.63 -23.09 -3.03
CA ALA A 83 3.25 -22.95 -4.36
C ALA A 83 2.64 -21.77 -5.16
N ALA A 84 1.36 -21.46 -4.94
CA ALA A 84 0.65 -20.40 -5.63
C ALA A 84 0.86 -19.00 -5.03
N VAL A 85 1.46 -18.86 -3.83
CA VAL A 85 1.64 -17.55 -3.17
C VAL A 85 2.34 -16.53 -4.07
N GLY A 86 3.50 -16.89 -4.64
CA GLY A 86 4.26 -15.98 -5.51
C GLY A 86 3.48 -15.54 -6.76
N PRO A 87 2.92 -16.49 -7.54
CA PRO A 87 2.01 -16.18 -8.65
C PRO A 87 0.81 -15.30 -8.24
N LEU A 88 0.18 -15.59 -7.09
CA LEU A 88 -0.99 -14.87 -6.59
C LEU A 88 -0.67 -13.42 -6.22
N VAL A 89 0.48 -13.16 -5.59
CA VAL A 89 0.94 -11.78 -5.29
C VAL A 89 1.06 -10.96 -6.57
N ARG A 90 1.71 -11.51 -7.61
CA ARG A 90 1.86 -10.83 -8.91
C ARG A 90 0.51 -10.61 -9.58
N MET A 91 -0.40 -11.58 -9.47
CA MET A 91 -1.74 -11.46 -10.01
C MET A 91 -2.50 -10.30 -9.35
N ALA A 92 -2.52 -10.26 -8.02
CA ALA A 92 -3.18 -9.22 -7.25
C ALA A 92 -2.59 -7.83 -7.57
N GLN A 93 -1.27 -7.73 -7.74
CA GLN A 93 -0.59 -6.51 -8.20
C GLN A 93 -1.12 -6.02 -9.55
N HIS A 94 -1.22 -6.91 -10.54
CA HIS A 94 -1.70 -6.55 -11.87
C HIS A 94 -3.19 -6.21 -11.88
N VAL A 95 -4.01 -6.89 -11.09
CA VAL A 95 -5.42 -6.54 -10.89
C VAL A 95 -5.55 -5.11 -10.32
N ALA A 96 -4.83 -4.79 -9.24
CA ALA A 96 -4.84 -3.45 -8.66
C ALA A 96 -4.38 -2.37 -9.66
N ALA A 97 -3.32 -2.65 -10.42
CA ALA A 97 -2.81 -1.75 -11.46
C ALA A 97 -3.83 -1.52 -12.59
N ARG A 98 -4.56 -2.57 -13.01
CA ARG A 98 -5.59 -2.44 -14.06
C ARG A 98 -6.81 -1.67 -13.56
N ILE A 99 -7.29 -1.92 -12.35
CA ILE A 99 -8.40 -1.16 -11.74
C ILE A 99 -8.06 0.33 -11.69
N ARG A 100 -6.82 0.68 -11.27
CA ARG A 100 -6.33 2.05 -11.32
C ARG A 100 -6.40 2.65 -12.73
N ALA A 101 -5.99 1.90 -13.74
CA ALA A 101 -5.99 2.36 -15.13
C ALA A 101 -7.42 2.60 -15.66
N LEU A 102 -8.35 1.68 -15.38
CA LEU A 102 -9.77 1.79 -15.75
C LEU A 102 -10.44 3.00 -15.09
N ARG A 103 -10.11 3.30 -13.82
CA ARG A 103 -10.61 4.51 -13.16
C ARG A 103 -10.14 5.79 -13.87
N GLY A 104 -8.91 5.80 -14.37
CA GLY A 104 -8.32 6.96 -15.03
C GLY A 104 -8.86 7.21 -16.45
N SER A 105 -9.38 6.19 -17.14
CA SER A 105 -9.88 6.32 -18.51
C SER A 105 -11.31 6.89 -18.60
N GLY A 106 -12.04 6.95 -17.49
CA GLY A 106 -13.43 7.44 -17.47
C GLY A 106 -14.39 6.55 -18.25
N GLU A 107 -14.07 5.26 -18.44
CA GLU A 107 -15.01 4.28 -19.00
C GLU A 107 -16.30 4.26 -18.16
N ASP A 108 -17.45 4.12 -18.84
CA ASP A 108 -18.78 4.14 -18.20
C ASP A 108 -18.82 3.12 -17.05
N ARG A 109 -18.90 3.65 -15.83
CA ARG A 109 -18.95 2.84 -14.61
C ARG A 109 -20.30 2.15 -14.50
N ASN A 110 -20.30 0.83 -14.58
CA ASN A 110 -21.45 0.03 -14.25
C ASN A 110 -21.46 -0.27 -12.75
N LEU A 111 -22.33 0.41 -12.00
CA LEU A 111 -22.43 0.25 -10.53
C LEU A 111 -22.62 -1.21 -10.08
N ALA A 112 -23.33 -2.03 -10.87
CA ALA A 112 -23.51 -3.44 -10.54
C ALA A 112 -22.22 -4.25 -10.71
N GLU A 113 -21.36 -3.88 -11.66
CA GLU A 113 -20.04 -4.51 -11.84
C GLU A 113 -19.05 -4.03 -10.76
N ASP A 114 -19.09 -2.75 -10.40
CA ASP A 114 -18.28 -2.19 -9.30
C ASP A 114 -18.58 -2.90 -7.97
N GLN A 115 -19.87 -3.16 -7.69
CA GLN A 115 -20.26 -3.89 -6.48
C GLN A 115 -19.78 -5.34 -6.50
N ARG A 116 -20.04 -6.06 -7.60
CA ARG A 116 -19.58 -7.45 -7.75
C ARG A 116 -18.07 -7.57 -7.65
N LEU A 117 -17.33 -6.63 -8.24
CA LEU A 117 -15.89 -6.57 -8.13
C LEU A 117 -15.45 -6.36 -6.68
N SER A 118 -16.10 -5.44 -5.97
CA SER A 118 -15.83 -5.19 -4.54
C SER A 118 -16.05 -6.43 -3.70
N ASP A 119 -17.19 -7.13 -3.86
CA ASP A 119 -17.50 -8.37 -3.15
C ASP A 119 -16.45 -9.46 -3.42
N ALA A 120 -16.04 -9.61 -4.69
CA ALA A 120 -15.03 -10.59 -5.08
C ALA A 120 -13.64 -10.25 -4.50
N LEU A 121 -13.26 -8.97 -4.46
CA LEU A 121 -12.01 -8.50 -3.85
C LEU A 121 -12.00 -8.72 -2.33
N VAL A 122 -13.13 -8.50 -1.65
CA VAL A 122 -13.30 -8.82 -0.22
C VAL A 122 -13.11 -10.31 0.02
N ALA A 123 -13.70 -11.16 -0.82
CA ALA A 123 -13.54 -12.60 -0.72
C ALA A 123 -12.06 -13.02 -0.91
N CYS A 124 -11.37 -12.45 -1.90
CA CYS A 124 -9.94 -12.67 -2.10
C CYS A 124 -9.10 -12.22 -0.89
N TYR A 125 -9.36 -11.02 -0.36
CA TYR A 125 -8.67 -10.50 0.82
C TYR A 125 -8.80 -11.46 2.01
N ARG A 126 -10.02 -11.92 2.31
CA ARG A 126 -10.29 -12.85 3.42
C ARG A 126 -9.61 -14.20 3.23
N ALA A 127 -9.64 -14.74 2.00
CA ALA A 127 -9.03 -16.02 1.67
C ALA A 127 -7.49 -15.97 1.73
N THR A 128 -6.89 -14.79 1.54
CA THR A 128 -5.44 -14.62 1.42
C THR A 128 -4.77 -13.97 2.63
N ALA A 129 -5.53 -13.36 3.55
CA ALA A 129 -5.01 -12.59 4.68
C ALA A 129 -3.91 -13.33 5.48
N GLN A 130 -4.08 -14.63 5.70
CA GLN A 130 -3.11 -15.47 6.40
C GLN A 130 -2.16 -16.24 5.46
N PRO A 131 -2.63 -16.97 4.44
CA PRO A 131 -1.72 -17.81 3.63
C PRO A 131 -0.88 -17.01 2.61
N ALA A 132 -1.27 -15.79 2.25
CA ALA A 132 -0.55 -14.93 1.31
C ALA A 132 -0.75 -13.42 1.65
N PRO A 133 -0.20 -12.92 2.78
CA PRO A 133 -0.49 -11.58 3.28
C PRO A 133 -0.18 -10.46 2.29
N GLU A 134 0.92 -10.56 1.52
CA GLU A 134 1.25 -9.58 0.48
C GLU A 134 0.18 -9.51 -0.62
N ALA A 135 -0.40 -10.65 -1.02
CA ALA A 135 -1.49 -10.69 -2.00
C ALA A 135 -2.74 -10.03 -1.41
N ALA A 136 -3.05 -10.28 -0.14
CA ALA A 136 -4.13 -9.62 0.58
C ALA A 136 -3.93 -8.09 0.58
N GLY A 137 -2.71 -7.61 0.81
CA GLY A 137 -2.37 -6.19 0.69
C GLY A 137 -2.72 -5.61 -0.68
N HIS A 138 -2.44 -6.32 -1.77
CA HIS A 138 -2.79 -5.88 -3.12
C HIS A 138 -4.30 -5.96 -3.43
N PHE A 139 -5.05 -6.90 -2.84
CA PHE A 139 -6.51 -6.90 -2.94
C PHE A 139 -7.13 -5.73 -2.16
N LEU A 140 -6.57 -5.37 -1.00
CA LEU A 140 -6.94 -4.17 -0.28
C LEU A 140 -6.62 -2.91 -1.11
N GLN A 141 -5.46 -2.89 -1.77
CA GLN A 141 -5.07 -1.83 -2.71
C GLN A 141 -6.07 -1.68 -3.85
N ALA A 142 -6.50 -2.79 -4.45
CA ALA A 142 -7.50 -2.81 -5.50
C ALA A 142 -8.84 -2.19 -5.03
N LEU A 143 -9.30 -2.48 -3.81
CA LEU A 143 -10.50 -1.85 -3.23
C LEU A 143 -10.35 -0.33 -3.09
N VAL A 144 -9.18 0.16 -2.64
CA VAL A 144 -8.91 1.60 -2.55
C VAL A 144 -8.85 2.25 -3.94
N GLU A 145 -8.25 1.58 -4.93
CA GLU A 145 -8.11 2.11 -6.29
C GLU A 145 -9.44 2.29 -7.01
N GLN A 146 -10.46 1.47 -6.71
CA GLN A 146 -11.82 1.68 -7.23
C GLN A 146 -12.32 3.11 -6.92
N GLY A 147 -11.99 3.60 -5.73
CA GLY A 147 -12.27 4.97 -5.30
C GLY A 147 -13.76 5.30 -5.23
N THR A 148 -14.61 4.30 -5.02
CA THR A 148 -16.03 4.52 -4.72
C THR A 148 -16.20 4.65 -3.21
N ARG A 149 -17.21 5.41 -2.77
CA ARG A 149 -17.50 5.57 -1.34
C ARG A 149 -17.73 4.22 -0.64
N GLU A 150 -18.39 3.30 -1.33
CA GLU A 150 -18.66 1.95 -0.83
C GLU A 150 -17.40 1.09 -0.71
N SER A 151 -16.48 1.15 -1.69
CA SER A 151 -15.22 0.41 -1.61
C SER A 151 -14.34 0.97 -0.49
N ILE A 152 -14.34 2.29 -0.28
CA ILE A 152 -13.64 2.95 0.83
C ILE A 152 -14.23 2.56 2.19
N ALA A 153 -15.55 2.57 2.34
CA ALA A 153 -16.22 2.10 3.56
C ALA A 153 -15.91 0.62 3.84
N THR A 154 -15.86 -0.20 2.80
CA THR A 154 -15.48 -1.61 2.88
C THR A 154 -14.04 -1.79 3.36
N VAL A 155 -13.09 -1.00 2.84
CA VAL A 155 -11.70 -0.99 3.31
C VAL A 155 -11.64 -0.68 4.80
N ALA A 156 -12.33 0.37 5.26
CA ALA A 156 -12.35 0.71 6.68
C ALA A 156 -12.93 -0.43 7.54
N SER A 157 -14.01 -1.07 7.07
CA SER A 157 -14.61 -2.23 7.75
C SER A 157 -13.63 -3.42 7.84
N LEU A 158 -12.88 -3.70 6.78
CA LEU A 158 -11.87 -4.76 6.77
C LEU A 158 -10.71 -4.46 7.73
N LEU A 159 -10.22 -3.23 7.77
CA LEU A 159 -9.17 -2.82 8.72
C LEU A 159 -9.59 -2.96 10.19
N LEU A 160 -10.89 -2.89 10.49
CA LEU A 160 -11.41 -3.10 11.84
C LEU A 160 -11.69 -4.57 12.17
N SER A 161 -12.17 -5.34 11.20
CA SER A 161 -12.66 -6.71 11.42
C SER A 161 -11.63 -7.80 11.14
N LEU A 162 -10.73 -7.56 10.19
CA LEU A 162 -9.65 -8.48 9.79
C LEU A 162 -8.42 -7.66 9.39
N PRO A 163 -7.80 -6.91 10.32
CA PRO A 163 -6.61 -6.11 10.05
C PRO A 163 -5.41 -6.97 9.59
N PRO A 164 -4.55 -6.47 8.69
CA PRO A 164 -3.25 -7.09 8.45
C PRO A 164 -2.32 -6.90 9.65
N ASP A 165 -1.61 -7.96 10.05
CA ASP A 165 -0.69 -7.91 11.20
C ASP A 165 0.64 -7.21 10.87
N ASP A 166 1.02 -7.10 9.58
CA ASP A 166 2.25 -6.43 9.12
C ASP A 166 1.94 -5.05 8.51
N TRP A 167 2.58 -4.00 9.03
CA TRP A 167 2.44 -2.63 8.53
C TRP A 167 2.86 -2.48 7.06
N LYS A 168 3.75 -3.33 6.54
CA LYS A 168 4.14 -3.32 5.11
C LYS A 168 2.95 -3.71 4.24
N VAL A 169 2.17 -4.72 4.67
CA VAL A 169 0.95 -5.16 3.99
C VAL A 169 -0.11 -4.06 4.03
N VAL A 170 -0.27 -3.40 5.18
CA VAL A 170 -1.14 -2.21 5.30
C VAL A 170 -0.67 -1.10 4.35
N GLY A 171 0.64 -0.86 4.28
CA GLY A 171 1.26 0.14 3.40
C GLY A 171 1.02 -0.13 1.91
N ILE A 172 1.06 -1.40 1.49
CA ILE A 172 0.67 -1.81 0.14
C ILE A 172 -0.80 -1.44 -0.13
N GLY A 173 -1.70 -1.85 0.78
CA GLY A 173 -3.13 -1.66 0.64
C GLY A 173 -3.55 -0.19 0.62
N LEU A 174 -3.00 0.62 1.53
CA LEU A 174 -3.36 2.02 1.70
C LEU A 174 -2.51 2.98 0.86
N GLY A 175 -1.49 2.48 0.15
CA GLY A 175 -0.64 3.22 -0.76
C GLY A 175 -1.36 4.24 -1.68
N PRO A 176 -2.53 3.92 -2.27
CA PRO A 176 -3.26 4.86 -3.12
C PRO A 176 -3.80 6.09 -2.39
N LEU A 177 -3.99 6.05 -1.06
CA LEU A 177 -4.51 7.17 -0.29
C LEU A 177 -3.53 8.35 -0.20
N TRP A 178 -2.23 8.08 -0.37
CA TRP A 178 -1.19 9.12 -0.44
C TRP A 178 -1.41 10.11 -1.58
N ARG A 179 -2.21 9.75 -2.59
CA ARG A 179 -2.58 10.61 -3.73
C ARG A 179 -4.08 10.92 -3.83
N ALA A 180 -4.88 10.51 -2.86
CA ALA A 180 -6.33 10.76 -2.84
C ALA A 180 -6.66 12.26 -2.64
N ASP A 181 -7.90 12.69 -2.86
CA ASP A 181 -8.34 14.02 -2.42
C ASP A 181 -8.75 14.02 -0.94
N ALA A 182 -9.05 15.20 -0.40
CA ALA A 182 -9.48 15.36 0.99
C ALA A 182 -10.81 14.65 1.30
N THR A 183 -11.72 14.54 0.32
CA THR A 183 -13.03 13.89 0.50
C THR A 183 -12.85 12.40 0.76
N ILE A 184 -12.08 11.70 -0.09
CA ILE A 184 -11.79 10.27 0.11
C ILE A 184 -11.01 10.04 1.41
N LEU A 185 -10.05 10.91 1.74
CA LEU A 185 -9.32 10.82 3.01
C LEU A 185 -10.27 10.91 4.22
N GLN A 186 -11.21 11.85 4.21
CA GLN A 186 -12.20 11.97 5.28
C GLN A 186 -13.10 10.74 5.38
N GLU A 187 -13.52 10.17 4.25
CA GLU A 187 -14.32 8.93 4.23
C GLU A 187 -13.56 7.75 4.84
N VAL A 188 -12.24 7.65 4.62
CA VAL A 188 -11.40 6.61 5.25
C VAL A 188 -11.24 6.87 6.74
N PHE A 189 -10.87 8.09 7.15
CA PHE A 189 -10.54 8.37 8.55
C PHE A 189 -11.75 8.34 9.48
N THR A 190 -12.89 8.86 9.05
CA THR A 190 -14.10 9.00 9.89
C THR A 190 -14.49 7.72 10.64
N PRO A 191 -14.63 6.53 10.00
CA PRO A 191 -14.97 5.30 10.71
C PRO A 191 -13.81 4.71 11.56
N LEU A 192 -12.57 5.13 11.33
CA LEU A 192 -11.37 4.56 11.97
C LEU A 192 -10.94 5.36 13.21
N VAL A 193 -11.18 6.66 13.22
CA VAL A 193 -10.87 7.52 14.36
C VAL A 193 -11.73 7.11 15.57
N GLY A 194 -11.06 6.84 16.71
CA GLY A 194 -11.71 6.40 17.95
C GLY A 194 -12.02 4.90 18.03
N SER A 195 -11.82 4.15 16.94
CA SER A 195 -11.99 2.70 16.92
C SER A 195 -10.75 1.95 17.46
N PRO A 196 -10.90 0.71 17.97
CA PRO A 196 -9.77 -0.09 18.43
C PRO A 196 -8.97 -0.65 17.24
N LEU A 197 -7.98 0.12 16.78
CA LEU A 197 -7.11 -0.27 15.67
C LEU A 197 -5.94 -1.15 16.14
N GLN A 198 -5.56 -2.13 15.32
CA GLN A 198 -4.30 -2.83 15.51
C GLN A 198 -3.10 -1.88 15.32
N PRO A 199 -1.96 -2.11 16.02
CA PRO A 199 -0.77 -1.28 15.92
C PRO A 199 -0.23 -1.10 14.50
N SER A 200 -0.19 -2.18 13.70
CA SER A 200 0.24 -2.18 12.30
C SER A 200 -0.57 -1.22 11.43
N VAL A 201 -1.90 -1.23 11.61
CA VAL A 201 -2.84 -0.37 10.91
C VAL A 201 -2.72 1.07 11.38
N LEU A 202 -2.67 1.28 12.69
CA LEU A 202 -2.57 2.61 13.27
C LEU A 202 -1.28 3.33 12.84
N ALA A 203 -0.14 2.63 12.79
CA ALA A 203 1.13 3.22 12.36
C ALA A 203 1.02 3.84 10.96
N VAL A 204 0.49 3.08 9.98
CA VAL A 204 0.34 3.56 8.60
C VAL A 204 -0.71 4.67 8.48
N LEU A 205 -1.80 4.59 9.25
CA LEU A 205 -2.83 5.64 9.25
C LEU A 205 -2.32 6.96 9.86
N LEU A 206 -1.51 6.89 10.92
CA LEU A 206 -0.85 8.06 11.50
C LEU A 206 0.14 8.66 10.50
N ASP A 207 0.97 7.85 9.83
CA ASP A 207 1.88 8.36 8.80
C ASP A 207 1.15 9.08 7.66
N LEU A 208 0.05 8.49 7.18
CA LEU A 208 -0.80 9.10 6.17
C LEU A 208 -1.41 10.41 6.67
N ALA A 209 -1.95 10.42 7.88
CA ALA A 209 -2.56 11.62 8.48
C ALA A 209 -1.54 12.74 8.68
N ASN A 210 -0.36 12.41 9.22
CA ASN A 210 0.75 13.33 9.44
C ASN A 210 1.21 13.96 8.13
N TYR A 211 1.36 13.14 7.08
CA TYR A 211 1.66 13.64 5.74
C TYR A 211 0.58 14.58 5.21
N CYS A 212 -0.70 14.21 5.35
CA CYS A 212 -1.80 15.03 4.85
C CYS A 212 -1.88 16.39 5.54
N VAL A 213 -1.62 16.47 6.85
CA VAL A 213 -1.56 17.74 7.58
C VAL A 213 -0.34 18.57 7.14
N ARG A 214 0.86 17.97 7.07
CA ARG A 214 2.09 18.68 6.63
C ARG A 214 1.99 19.24 5.22
N THR A 215 1.30 18.51 4.33
CA THR A 215 1.07 18.91 2.95
C THR A 215 -0.21 19.74 2.76
N GLN A 216 -0.86 20.16 3.86
CA GLN A 216 -2.06 21.00 3.86
C GLN A 216 -3.25 20.41 3.08
N ARG A 217 -3.29 19.08 2.93
CA ARG A 217 -4.44 18.35 2.36
C ARG A 217 -5.55 18.14 3.38
N LEU A 218 -5.20 18.17 4.67
CA LEU A 218 -6.14 18.24 5.78
C LEU A 218 -5.77 19.43 6.65
N GLU A 219 -6.76 20.23 7.03
CA GLU A 219 -6.55 21.39 7.91
C GLU A 219 -6.21 20.96 9.34
N THR A 220 -6.84 19.88 9.80
CA THR A 220 -6.71 19.36 11.18
C THR A 220 -6.36 17.88 11.13
N HIS A 221 -5.50 17.43 12.05
CA HIS A 221 -5.20 16.02 12.21
C HIS A 221 -6.47 15.22 12.58
N PRO A 222 -6.77 14.07 11.93
CA PRO A 222 -7.99 13.30 12.19
C PRO A 222 -8.14 12.88 13.66
N TRP A 223 -7.04 12.60 14.36
CA TRP A 223 -7.03 12.25 15.79
C TRP A 223 -6.92 13.44 16.76
N HIS A 224 -7.14 14.69 16.34
CA HIS A 224 -6.97 15.84 17.24
C HIS A 224 -7.77 15.74 18.56
N GLN A 225 -8.99 15.20 18.52
CA GLN A 225 -9.83 15.00 19.72
C GLN A 225 -9.36 13.84 20.61
N HIS A 226 -8.41 13.03 20.13
CA HIS A 226 -7.89 11.84 20.78
C HIS A 226 -6.42 11.99 21.20
N ALA A 227 -5.89 13.21 21.24
CA ALA A 227 -4.50 13.51 21.59
C ALA A 227 -4.06 12.83 22.90
N GLU A 228 -4.92 12.88 23.93
CA GLU A 228 -4.64 12.25 25.22
C GLU A 228 -4.53 10.72 25.13
N ALA A 229 -5.34 10.07 24.29
CA ALA A 229 -5.25 8.64 24.06
C ALA A 229 -3.96 8.28 23.31
N LEU A 230 -3.56 9.08 22.31
CA LEU A 230 -2.29 8.92 21.60
C LEU A 230 -1.09 9.12 22.53
N ALA A 231 -1.14 10.13 23.42
CA ALA A 231 -0.09 10.38 24.40
C ALA A 231 0.08 9.21 25.38
N ARG A 232 -1.02 8.66 25.91
CA ARG A 232 -0.98 7.45 26.74
C ARG A 232 -0.37 6.25 26.00
N MET A 233 -0.72 6.08 24.73
CA MET A 233 -0.16 5.01 23.90
C MET A 233 1.34 5.18 23.70
N LEU A 234 1.81 6.40 23.42
CA LEU A 234 3.23 6.72 23.31
C LEU A 234 3.98 6.40 24.60
N SER A 235 3.45 6.79 25.77
CA SER A 235 4.06 6.45 27.06
C SER A 235 4.15 4.94 27.28
N GLY A 236 3.09 4.20 26.96
CA GLY A 236 3.08 2.73 27.08
C GLY A 236 4.11 2.04 26.19
N LEU A 237 4.21 2.47 24.92
CA LEU A 237 5.19 1.94 23.97
C LEU A 237 6.62 2.32 24.34
N THR A 238 6.83 3.53 24.85
CA THR A 238 8.14 3.98 25.37
C THR A 238 8.61 3.06 26.50
N ALA A 239 7.77 2.81 27.49
CA ALA A 239 8.08 1.88 28.60
C ALA A 239 8.27 0.43 28.12
N GLN A 240 7.61 0.01 27.05
CA GLN A 240 7.86 -1.29 26.43
C GLN A 240 9.25 -1.35 25.76
N LEU A 241 9.60 -0.31 25.00
CA LEU A 241 10.90 -0.23 24.32
C LEU A 241 12.06 -0.15 25.32
N GLU A 242 11.92 0.57 26.43
CA GLU A 242 12.91 0.59 27.52
C GLU A 242 13.16 -0.81 28.08
N ARG A 243 12.09 -1.55 28.39
CA ARG A 243 12.20 -2.93 28.88
C ARG A 243 12.87 -3.83 27.85
N MET A 244 12.57 -3.64 26.57
CA MET A 244 13.18 -4.41 25.50
C MET A 244 14.65 -4.08 25.29
N GLN A 245 15.05 -2.81 25.44
CA GLN A 245 16.47 -2.41 25.43
C GLN A 245 17.24 -3.02 26.61
N ALA A 246 16.61 -3.07 27.79
CA ALA A 246 17.22 -3.64 28.99
C ALA A 246 17.34 -5.17 28.92
N ASN A 247 16.34 -5.86 28.37
CA ASN A 247 16.35 -7.32 28.22
C ASN A 247 15.54 -7.75 26.97
N PRO A 248 16.19 -7.91 25.81
CA PRO A 248 15.51 -8.30 24.57
C PRO A 248 14.92 -9.72 24.60
N ALA A 249 15.50 -10.63 25.36
CA ALA A 249 15.12 -12.05 25.37
C ALA A 249 13.71 -12.33 25.93
N GLN A 250 13.08 -11.37 26.60
CA GLN A 250 11.71 -11.50 27.11
C GLN A 250 10.63 -11.24 26.03
N PHE A 251 11.02 -10.79 24.83
CA PHE A 251 10.09 -10.34 23.78
C PHE A 251 9.99 -11.30 22.59
N GLY A 252 10.68 -12.43 22.58
CA GLY A 252 10.56 -13.41 21.51
C GLY A 252 11.43 -14.63 21.76
N GLU A 253 11.12 -15.72 21.06
CA GLU A 253 11.91 -16.96 21.13
C GLU A 253 13.08 -16.93 20.14
N SER A 254 12.96 -16.08 19.10
CA SER A 254 13.99 -15.86 18.09
C SER A 254 14.42 -14.40 17.98
N VAL A 255 15.60 -14.18 17.39
CA VAL A 255 16.12 -12.83 17.12
C VAL A 255 15.23 -12.11 16.11
N GLU A 256 14.73 -12.84 15.12
CA GLU A 256 13.85 -12.34 14.06
C GLU A 256 12.54 -11.81 14.63
N GLU A 257 11.91 -12.52 15.56
CA GLU A 257 10.68 -12.08 16.24
C GLU A 257 10.91 -10.80 17.04
N VAL A 258 12.00 -10.73 17.80
CA VAL A 258 12.35 -9.53 18.59
C VAL A 258 12.63 -8.35 17.67
N GLN A 259 13.33 -8.56 16.55
CA GLN A 259 13.60 -7.51 15.56
C GLN A 259 12.32 -7.01 14.88
N GLN A 260 11.39 -7.91 14.57
CA GLN A 260 10.11 -7.54 13.97
C GLN A 260 9.26 -6.73 14.95
N GLN A 261 9.12 -7.18 16.20
CA GLN A 261 8.40 -6.42 17.23
C GLN A 261 9.03 -5.04 17.48
N LEU A 262 10.36 -4.96 17.48
CA LEU A 262 11.05 -3.68 17.56
C LEU A 262 10.74 -2.78 16.37
N ALA A 263 10.80 -3.30 15.15
CA ALA A 263 10.50 -2.52 13.94
C ALA A 263 9.08 -1.97 13.97
N ASP A 264 8.10 -2.77 14.40
CA ASP A 264 6.69 -2.39 14.45
C ASP A 264 6.43 -1.34 15.53
N ALA A 265 7.00 -1.53 16.73
CA ALA A 265 6.92 -0.55 17.80
C ALA A 265 7.60 0.78 17.43
N LEU A 266 8.76 0.73 16.76
CA LEU A 266 9.46 1.92 16.29
C LEU A 266 8.63 2.71 15.27
N ALA A 267 8.02 2.03 14.29
CA ALA A 267 7.17 2.67 13.29
C ALA A 267 6.00 3.42 13.95
N LEU A 268 5.31 2.76 14.89
CA LEU A 268 4.20 3.38 15.61
C LEU A 268 4.64 4.55 16.52
N VAL A 269 5.74 4.41 17.25
CA VAL A 269 6.27 5.49 18.11
C VAL A 269 6.66 6.72 17.29
N VAL A 270 7.32 6.54 16.15
CA VAL A 270 7.66 7.65 15.24
C VAL A 270 6.40 8.36 14.75
N GLY A 271 5.40 7.60 14.28
CA GLY A 271 4.12 8.16 13.84
C GLY A 271 3.36 8.91 14.95
N LEU A 272 3.41 8.39 16.19
CA LEU A 272 2.81 9.02 17.37
C LEU A 272 3.49 10.34 17.75
N CYS A 273 4.83 10.39 17.75
CA CYS A 273 5.57 11.62 18.02
C CYS A 273 5.19 12.72 17.01
N ASP A 274 5.20 12.39 15.71
CA ASP A 274 4.85 13.34 14.65
C ASP A 274 3.39 13.79 14.77
N ALA A 275 2.46 12.87 15.03
CA ALA A 275 1.04 13.17 15.22
C ALA A 275 0.79 14.10 16.41
N LEU A 276 1.37 13.82 17.57
CA LEU A 276 1.22 14.66 18.76
C LEU A 276 1.80 16.06 18.55
N GLY A 277 2.95 16.17 17.88
CA GLY A 277 3.53 17.46 17.51
C GLY A 277 2.67 18.26 16.53
N LEU A 278 2.00 17.60 15.56
CA LEU A 278 1.08 18.24 14.64
C LEU A 278 -0.26 18.62 15.29
N ILE A 279 -0.72 17.86 16.27
CA ILE A 279 -1.93 18.17 17.04
C ILE A 279 -1.68 19.34 18.00
N GLY A 280 -0.50 19.42 18.61
CA GLY A 280 -0.09 20.54 19.46
C GLY A 280 -0.74 20.57 20.84
N ASP A 281 -1.25 19.45 21.35
CA ASP A 281 -1.86 19.38 22.68
C ASP A 281 -0.79 19.32 23.78
N GLN A 282 -0.72 20.35 24.62
CA GLN A 282 0.27 20.48 25.69
C GLN A 282 0.26 19.32 26.71
N ARG A 283 -0.84 18.58 26.82
CA ARG A 283 -0.90 17.38 27.68
C ARG A 283 0.02 16.25 27.20
N ALA A 284 0.48 16.29 25.95
CA ALA A 284 1.37 15.29 25.37
C ALA A 284 2.87 15.52 25.67
N VAL A 285 3.24 16.68 26.23
CA VAL A 285 4.65 17.06 26.45
C VAL A 285 5.41 16.00 27.24
N GLY A 286 4.89 15.55 28.40
CA GLY A 286 5.57 14.55 29.21
C GLY A 286 5.75 13.19 28.51
N ALA A 287 4.83 12.81 27.62
CA ALA A 287 4.97 11.58 26.82
C ALA A 287 6.07 11.72 25.76
N LEU A 288 6.19 12.90 25.14
CA LEU A 288 7.24 13.21 24.17
C LEU A 288 8.62 13.33 24.84
N GLU A 289 8.71 13.96 26.01
CA GLU A 289 9.94 14.00 26.82
C GLU A 289 10.40 12.58 27.17
N GLY A 290 9.50 11.71 27.64
CA GLY A 290 9.82 10.30 27.90
C GLY A 290 10.35 9.57 26.66
N ALA A 291 9.74 9.79 25.48
CA ALA A 291 10.22 9.21 24.23
C ALA A 291 11.62 9.72 23.83
N MET A 292 11.97 10.97 24.18
CA MET A 292 13.27 11.57 23.90
C MET A 292 14.42 10.95 24.72
N GLU A 293 14.11 10.38 25.88
CA GLU A 293 15.10 9.70 26.74
C GLU A 293 15.48 8.29 26.26
N LEU A 294 14.75 7.73 25.28
CA LEU A 294 15.10 6.44 24.68
C LEU A 294 16.44 6.50 23.95
N ALA A 295 17.24 5.43 24.03
CA ALA A 295 18.54 5.34 23.36
C ALA A 295 18.46 5.32 21.81
N HIS A 296 17.26 5.27 21.23
CA HIS A 296 17.05 5.14 19.79
C HIS A 296 17.00 6.51 19.09
N ARG A 297 18.10 6.89 18.43
CA ARG A 297 18.29 8.21 17.80
C ARG A 297 17.11 8.73 16.96
N ARG A 298 16.44 7.85 16.20
CA ARG A 298 15.29 8.25 15.37
C ARG A 298 14.12 8.73 16.22
N ILE A 299 13.84 8.06 17.33
CA ILE A 299 12.75 8.44 18.23
C ILE A 299 13.08 9.75 18.90
N GLN A 300 14.31 9.90 19.40
CA GLN A 300 14.78 11.16 20.01
C GLN A 300 14.61 12.35 19.06
N THR A 301 14.97 12.17 17.79
CA THR A 301 14.85 13.22 16.76
C THR A 301 13.40 13.60 16.52
N GLU A 302 12.49 12.62 16.41
CA GLU A 302 11.07 12.87 16.14
C GLU A 302 10.35 13.46 17.37
N ALA A 303 10.67 13.00 18.58
CA ALA A 303 10.17 13.56 19.82
C ALA A 303 10.63 15.02 20.02
N ALA A 304 11.92 15.31 19.81
CA ALA A 304 12.45 16.66 19.88
C ALA A 304 11.81 17.59 18.83
N ALA A 305 11.63 17.11 17.59
CA ALA A 305 10.96 17.86 16.54
C ALA A 305 9.47 18.13 16.86
N ALA A 306 8.79 17.21 17.54
CA ALA A 306 7.43 17.41 18.03
C ALA A 306 7.38 18.47 19.14
N LEU A 307 8.26 18.39 20.14
CA LEU A 307 8.37 19.38 21.22
C LEU A 307 8.70 20.79 20.70
N ALA A 308 9.61 20.89 19.72
CA ALA A 308 9.96 22.15 19.08
C ALA A 308 8.75 22.77 18.36
N ARG A 309 7.94 21.97 17.67
CA ARG A 309 6.69 22.44 17.04
C ARG A 309 5.67 22.95 18.05
N MET A 310 5.67 22.40 19.26
CA MET A 310 4.81 22.84 20.37
C MET A 310 5.35 24.08 21.11
N GLY A 311 6.56 24.55 20.78
CA GLY A 311 7.21 25.70 21.44
C GLY A 311 7.79 25.38 22.82
N VAL A 312 8.12 24.12 23.09
CA VAL A 312 8.63 23.64 24.40
C VAL A 312 10.14 23.37 24.39
N ALA A 313 10.74 23.20 23.20
CA ALA A 313 12.16 22.90 23.02
C ALA A 313 13.05 24.16 22.94
#